data_AF-A0AAE0II73-F1
#
_entry.id   AF-A0AAE0II73-F1
#
_cell.length_a   1.000
_cell.length_b   1.000
_cell.length_c   1.000
_cell.angle_alpha   90.00
_cell.angle_beta   90.00
_cell.angle_gamma   90.00
#
_symmetry.space_group_name_H-M   'P 1'
#
loop_
_entity.id
_entity.type
_entity.pdbx_description
1 polymer ?
#
loop_
_entity_poly.entity_id
_entity_poly.type
_entity_poly.pdbx_seq_one_letter_code
_entity_poly.pdbx_strand_id
1 'polypeptide(L)'
;MEICEQGEIFVKKDDDLIFDHTKIILRDADDEYFYAKTDQRMTRVSIFDVNGLDTTRIPAHQIWPLANPKFTRAPDPLPPTSYLKRPRLLYYELGDLDCGNQILTEVEACEVLKRYPHPNIALYLGLYR
;
A
#
# COMPACT_ATOMS: atom_id res chain seq x y z
N MET A 1 -13.66 -11.36 4.82
CA MET A 1 -12.62 -10.44 4.29
C MET A 1 -12.79 -10.38 2.77
N GLU A 2 -12.40 -9.26 2.16
CA GLU A 2 -12.34 -9.08 0.71
C GLU A 2 -10.89 -8.98 0.23
N ILE A 3 -10.64 -9.32 -1.04
CA ILE A 3 -9.31 -9.17 -1.66
C ILE A 3 -9.17 -7.73 -2.17
N CYS A 4 -8.17 -7.00 -1.66
CA CYS A 4 -7.84 -5.64 -2.08
C CYS A 4 -6.76 -5.62 -3.17
N GLU A 5 -5.71 -6.42 -3.00
CA GLU A 5 -4.60 -6.53 -3.95
C GLU A 5 -4.14 -7.99 -4.01
N GLN A 6 -3.60 -8.41 -5.15
CA GLN A 6 -2.98 -9.73 -5.32
C GLN A 6 -1.86 -9.68 -6.37
N GLY A 7 -0.82 -10.48 -6.17
CA GLY A 7 0.32 -10.54 -7.09
C GLY A 7 1.17 -11.78 -6.92
N GLU A 8 1.70 -12.31 -8.03
CA GLU A 8 2.68 -13.39 -8.03
C GLU A 8 4.07 -12.83 -7.67
N ILE A 9 4.75 -13.47 -6.73
CA ILE A 9 6.12 -13.17 -6.31
C ILE A 9 7.04 -14.21 -6.93
N PHE A 10 8.15 -13.74 -7.50
CA PHE A 10 9.17 -14.56 -8.13
C PHE A 10 10.50 -14.36 -7.42
N VAL A 11 11.25 -15.45 -7.23
CA VAL A 11 12.59 -15.44 -6.64
C VAL A 11 13.62 -15.86 -7.68
N LYS A 12 14.81 -15.27 -7.61
CA LYS A 12 15.91 -15.61 -8.51
C LYS A 12 16.59 -16.90 -8.03
N LYS A 13 16.70 -17.91 -8.90
CA LYS A 13 17.44 -19.16 -8.69
C LYS A 13 18.21 -19.47 -9.96
N ASP A 14 19.54 -19.60 -9.86
CA ASP A 14 20.43 -19.95 -10.97
C ASP A 14 20.17 -19.13 -12.26
N ASP A 15 20.07 -17.80 -12.10
CA ASP A 15 19.75 -16.81 -13.14
C ASP A 15 18.32 -16.81 -13.71
N ASP A 16 17.46 -17.74 -13.30
CA ASP A 16 16.04 -17.75 -13.66
C ASP A 16 15.14 -17.14 -12.58
N LEU A 17 14.02 -16.56 -13.01
CA LEU A 17 12.93 -16.13 -12.12
C LEU A 17 11.93 -17.27 -11.96
N ILE A 18 11.86 -17.83 -10.76
CA ILE A 18 10.97 -18.94 -10.42
C ILE A 18 9.83 -18.43 -9.55
N PHE A 19 8.61 -18.85 -9.88
CA PHE A 19 7.44 -18.56 -9.05
C PHE A 19 7.70 -19.09 -7.63
N ASP A 20 7.49 -18.22 -6.65
CA ASP A 20 7.66 -18.54 -5.23
C ASP A 20 6.30 -18.74 -4.58
N HIS A 21 5.49 -17.67 -4.58
CA HIS A 21 4.13 -17.69 -4.04
C HIS A 21 3.27 -16.59 -4.67
N THR A 22 1.96 -16.68 -4.50
CA THR A 22 1.03 -15.57 -4.69
C THR A 22 0.80 -14.90 -3.34
N LYS A 23 0.93 -13.57 -3.33
CA LYS A 23 0.64 -12.73 -2.19
C LYS A 23 -0.74 -12.09 -2.35
N ILE A 24 -1.50 -12.08 -1.27
CA ILE A 24 -2.88 -11.57 -1.26
C ILE A 24 -2.99 -10.57 -0.12
N ILE A 25 -3.50 -9.38 -0.41
CA ILE A 25 -3.86 -8.36 0.57
C ILE A 25 -5.36 -8.42 0.76
N LEU A 26 -5.77 -8.57 2.01
CA LEU A 26 -7.15 -8.71 2.43
C LEU A 26 -7.54 -7.54 3.31
N ARG A 27 -8.83 -7.20 3.29
CA ARG A 27 -9.44 -6.25 4.22
C ARG A 27 -10.68 -6.85 4.85
N ASP A 28 -10.85 -6.63 6.15
CA ASP A 28 -12.04 -7.08 6.87
C ASP A 28 -13.13 -5.98 6.92
N ALA A 29 -14.17 -6.22 7.72
CA ALA A 29 -15.28 -5.28 7.86
C ALA A 29 -14.92 -4.05 8.73
N ASP A 30 -13.82 -4.11 9.48
CA ASP A 30 -13.34 -3.06 10.37
C ASP A 30 -12.23 -2.21 9.70
N ASP A 31 -12.06 -2.32 8.38
CA ASP A 31 -11.00 -1.69 7.57
C ASP A 31 -9.57 -2.08 8.01
N GLU A 32 -9.42 -3.21 8.71
CA GLU A 32 -8.12 -3.77 9.07
C GLU A 32 -7.55 -4.57 7.90
N TYR A 33 -6.24 -4.42 7.68
CA TYR A 33 -5.54 -5.06 6.58
C TYR A 33 -4.80 -6.31 7.04
N PHE A 34 -4.83 -7.32 6.20
CA PHE A 34 -4.13 -8.59 6.40
C PHE A 34 -3.39 -8.94 5.12
N TYR A 35 -2.32 -9.71 5.25
CA TYR A 35 -1.73 -10.38 4.10
C TYR A 35 -1.71 -11.88 4.30
N ALA A 36 -1.77 -12.60 3.18
CA ALA A 36 -1.64 -14.05 3.10
C ALA A 36 -0.69 -14.43 1.95
N LYS A 37 -0.15 -15.64 2.03
CA LYS A 37 0.66 -16.26 0.98
C LYS A 37 0.05 -17.60 0.59
N THR A 38 0.13 -17.95 -0.69
CA THR A 38 -0.33 -19.25 -1.21
C THR A 38 0.56 -19.72 -2.35
N ASP A 39 0.80 -21.03 -2.45
CA ASP A 39 1.60 -21.63 -3.52
C ASP A 39 0.82 -21.76 -4.84
N GLN A 40 -0.45 -21.33 -4.86
CA GLN A 40 -1.28 -21.38 -6.05
C GLN A 40 -0.99 -20.18 -6.96
N ARG A 41 -0.88 -20.44 -8.26
CA ARG A 41 -0.73 -19.41 -9.29
C ARG A 41 -2.04 -18.68 -9.56
N MET A 42 -1.93 -17.41 -9.95
CA MET A 42 -3.08 -16.53 -10.20
C MET A 42 -3.93 -16.96 -11.41
N THR A 43 -3.44 -17.84 -12.27
CA THR A 43 -4.21 -18.35 -13.44
C THR A 43 -5.45 -19.16 -13.07
N ARG A 44 -5.62 -19.54 -11.79
CA ARG A 44 -6.82 -20.20 -11.25
C ARG A 44 -7.66 -19.22 -10.41
N VAL A 45 -8.16 -18.16 -11.06
CA VAL A 45 -8.86 -17.00 -10.44
C VAL A 45 -10.16 -17.36 -9.70
N SER A 46 -10.69 -18.57 -9.84
CA SER A 46 -11.92 -18.95 -9.16
C SER A 46 -11.65 -19.45 -7.74
N ILE A 47 -11.75 -18.51 -6.79
CA ILE A 47 -12.07 -18.75 -5.38
C ILE A 47 -10.86 -19.28 -4.59
N PHE A 48 -9.94 -18.38 -4.23
CA PHE A 48 -9.32 -18.56 -2.93
C PHE A 48 -10.45 -18.54 -1.90
N ASP A 49 -10.62 -19.64 -1.16
CA ASP A 49 -11.41 -19.57 0.05
C ASP A 49 -10.66 -18.65 1.01
N VAL A 50 -11.02 -17.37 0.99
CA VAL A 50 -10.38 -16.32 1.79
C VAL A 50 -10.42 -16.69 3.28
N ASN A 51 -11.43 -17.46 3.71
CA ASN A 51 -11.56 -17.89 5.10
C ASN A 51 -10.61 -19.05 5.47
N GLY A 52 -10.08 -19.75 4.47
CA GLY A 52 -9.11 -20.85 4.64
C GLY A 52 -7.65 -20.42 4.52
N LEU A 53 -7.38 -19.14 4.25
CA LEU A 53 -6.02 -18.62 4.18
C LEU A 53 -5.43 -18.42 5.58
N ASP A 54 -4.17 -18.78 5.75
CA ASP A 54 -3.39 -18.33 6.90
C ASP A 54 -3.06 -16.85 6.70
N THR A 55 -3.58 -16.02 7.60
CA THR A 55 -3.54 -14.56 7.48
C THR A 55 -2.75 -13.96 8.62
N THR A 56 -1.92 -12.98 8.27
CA THR A 56 -1.20 -12.16 9.24
C THR A 56 -1.69 -10.73 9.14
N ARG A 57 -2.10 -10.16 10.26
CA ARG A 57 -2.54 -8.76 10.33
C ARG A 57 -1.38 -7.82 10.02
N ILE A 58 -1.64 -6.83 9.18
CA ILE A 58 -0.73 -5.71 8.91
C ILE A 58 -1.04 -4.63 9.96
N PRO A 59 -0.09 -4.26 10.84
CA PRO A 59 -0.33 -3.20 11.81
C PRO A 59 -0.62 -1.87 11.12
N ALA A 60 -1.75 -1.24 11.45
CA ALA A 60 -2.20 -0.01 10.79
C ALA A 60 -1.12 1.10 10.80
N HIS A 61 -0.36 1.27 11.88
CA HIS A 61 0.69 2.29 11.97
C HIS A 61 1.86 2.10 10.98
N GLN A 62 2.04 0.90 10.42
CA GLN A 62 3.09 0.62 9.44
C GLN A 62 2.69 1.02 8.02
N ILE A 63 1.38 1.09 7.73
CA ILE A 63 0.86 1.47 6.41
C ILE A 63 0.19 2.83 6.42
N TRP A 64 -0.43 3.20 7.54
CA TRP A 64 -1.10 4.47 7.83
C TRP A 64 -0.43 5.13 9.04
N PRO A 65 0.78 5.70 8.86
CA PRO A 65 1.49 6.35 9.95
C PRO A 65 0.71 7.57 10.46
N LEU A 66 0.86 7.87 11.75
CA LEU A 66 0.28 9.08 12.33
C LEU A 66 0.87 10.31 11.66
N ALA A 67 0.01 11.10 11.02
CA ALA A 67 0.41 12.34 10.38
C ALA A 67 0.90 13.35 11.42
N ASN A 68 2.00 14.04 11.11
CA ASN A 68 2.40 15.21 11.87
C ASN A 68 1.29 16.27 11.75
N PRO A 69 0.76 16.83 12.86
CA PRO A 69 -0.29 17.85 12.81
C PRO A 69 0.09 19.12 12.02
N LYS A 70 1.38 19.32 11.75
CA LYS A 70 1.90 20.42 10.93
C LYS A 70 1.74 20.18 9.43
N PHE A 71 1.50 18.94 9.00
CA PHE A 71 1.27 18.63 7.60
C PHE A 71 -0.05 19.22 7.12
N THR A 72 -0.04 19.65 5.87
CA THR A 72 -1.19 20.18 5.15
C THR A 72 -2.26 19.10 5.09
N ARG A 73 -3.47 19.44 5.54
CA ARG A 73 -4.67 18.66 5.24
C ARG A 73 -5.20 19.02 3.85
N ALA A 74 -5.51 18.00 3.04
CA ALA A 74 -6.13 18.20 1.74
C ALA A 74 -7.56 18.77 1.87
N PRO A 75 -8.05 19.48 0.84
CA PRO A 75 -9.44 19.92 0.79
C PRO A 75 -10.41 18.74 0.89
N ASP A 76 -11.55 18.97 1.53
CA ASP A 76 -12.65 18.01 1.66
C ASP A 76 -13.96 18.72 1.27
N PRO A 77 -14.56 18.39 0.10
CA PRO A 77 -14.17 17.32 -0.82
C PRO A 77 -12.91 17.64 -1.65
N LEU A 78 -12.24 16.60 -2.15
CA LEU A 78 -11.13 16.77 -3.10
C LEU A 78 -11.63 17.37 -4.43
N PRO A 79 -10.83 18.23 -5.08
CA PRO A 79 -11.09 18.63 -6.45
C PRO A 79 -11.20 17.40 -7.37
N PRO A 80 -12.12 17.38 -8.36
CA PRO A 80 -12.31 16.23 -9.25
C PRO A 80 -11.08 15.84 -10.08
N THR A 81 -10.13 16.76 -10.25
CA THR A 81 -8.87 16.57 -10.98
C THR A 81 -7.74 16.04 -10.09
N SER A 82 -8.04 15.70 -8.83
CA SER A 82 -7.04 15.20 -7.88
C SER A 82 -6.78 13.71 -8.06
N TYR A 83 -5.57 13.29 -7.73
CA TYR A 83 -5.23 11.88 -7.61
C TYR A 83 -4.86 11.57 -6.15
N LEU A 84 -5.53 10.59 -5.56
CA LEU A 84 -5.18 10.10 -4.23
C LEU A 84 -4.19 8.93 -4.35
N LYS A 85 -2.92 9.22 -4.06
CA LYS A 85 -1.88 8.19 -3.97
C LYS A 85 -2.12 7.33 -2.73
N ARG A 86 -2.06 6.02 -2.89
CA ARG A 86 -2.10 5.02 -1.81
C ARG A 86 -0.88 4.10 -1.94
N PRO A 87 -0.24 3.67 -0.84
CA PRO A 87 0.79 2.64 -0.87
C PRO A 87 0.21 1.36 -1.46
N ARG A 88 1.02 0.65 -2.24
CA ARG A 88 0.69 -0.69 -2.73
C ARG A 88 1.12 -1.70 -1.67
N LEU A 89 0.14 -2.31 -1.03
CA LEU A 89 0.40 -3.22 0.08
C LEU A 89 1.02 -4.55 -0.37
N LEU A 90 0.99 -4.87 -1.68
CA LEU A 90 1.74 -6.01 -2.22
C LEU A 90 3.25 -5.96 -1.93
N TYR A 91 3.83 -4.78 -1.71
CA TYR A 91 5.26 -4.65 -1.37
C TYR A 91 5.53 -4.70 0.14
N TYR A 92 4.50 -4.77 0.99
CA TYR A 92 4.68 -4.84 2.43
C TYR A 92 5.28 -6.19 2.85
N GLU A 93 6.49 -6.23 3.38
CA GLU A 93 7.07 -7.45 3.94
C GLU A 93 7.03 -7.44 5.47
N LEU A 94 6.85 -8.62 6.07
CA LEU A 94 6.92 -8.76 7.53
C LEU A 94 8.28 -8.30 8.05
N GLY A 95 8.26 -7.36 8.99
CA GLY A 95 9.48 -6.79 9.58
C GLY A 95 10.06 -5.62 8.79
N ASP A 96 9.45 -5.24 7.65
CA ASP A 96 9.76 -3.99 6.97
C ASP A 96 9.09 -2.83 7.73
N LEU A 97 9.79 -2.32 8.73
CA LEU A 97 9.37 -1.18 9.53
C LEU A 97 9.40 0.15 8.75
N ASP A 98 9.84 0.16 7.50
CA ASP A 98 10.15 1.40 6.78
C ASP A 98 8.98 1.94 5.96
N CYS A 99 7.92 1.17 5.66
CA CYS A 99 6.82 1.65 4.81
C CYS A 99 6.18 2.94 5.36
N GLY A 100 5.89 2.99 6.67
CA GLY A 100 5.36 4.20 7.31
C GLY A 100 6.33 5.37 7.25
N ASN A 101 7.63 5.14 7.45
CA ASN A 101 8.64 6.19 7.36
C ASN A 101 8.84 6.70 5.94
N GLN A 102 8.76 5.83 4.93
CA GLN A 102 8.81 6.20 3.52
C GLN A 102 7.62 7.09 3.15
N ILE A 103 6.41 6.76 3.63
CA ILE A 103 5.22 7.59 3.44
C ILE A 103 5.43 8.97 4.08
N LEU A 104 5.91 9.02 5.34
CA LEU A 104 6.17 10.30 6.02
C LEU A 104 7.25 11.13 5.31
N THR A 105 8.32 10.48 4.84
CA THR A 105 9.40 11.14 4.08
C THR A 105 8.88 11.72 2.76
N GLU A 106 8.02 10.99 2.05
CA GLU A 106 7.40 11.49 0.84
C GLU A 106 6.50 12.71 1.12
N VAL A 107 5.75 12.68 2.22
CA VAL A 107 4.91 13.81 2.65
C VAL A 107 5.76 15.03 2.98
N GLU A 108 6.88 14.86 3.70
CA GLU A 108 7.82 15.95 3.99
C GLU A 108 8.38 16.59 2.72
N ALA A 109 8.78 15.78 1.74
CA ALA A 109 9.22 16.27 0.44
C ALA A 109 8.10 17.05 -0.28
N CYS A 110 6.88 16.53 -0.24
CA CYS A 110 5.70 17.18 -0.81
C CYS A 110 5.39 18.54 -0.15
N GLU A 111 5.54 18.66 1.17
CA GLU A 111 5.38 19.92 1.90
C GLU A 111 6.41 20.98 1.44
N VAL A 112 7.65 20.57 1.16
CA VAL A 112 8.67 21.46 0.62
C VAL A 112 8.31 21.91 -0.80
N LEU A 113 7.93 20.97 -1.67
CA LEU A 113 7.54 21.27 -3.05
C LEU A 113 6.32 22.18 -3.13
N LYS A 114 5.37 22.02 -2.20
CA LYS A 114 4.19 22.88 -2.10
C LYS A 114 4.55 24.36 -1.84
N ARG A 115 5.62 24.65 -1.10
CA ARG A 115 6.09 26.04 -0.84
C ARG A 115 6.68 26.70 -2.08
N TYR A 116 7.20 25.91 -3.02
CA TYR A 116 7.88 26.37 -4.23
C TYR A 116 7.31 25.64 -5.46
N PRO A 117 6.07 25.93 -5.86
CA PRO A 117 5.41 25.21 -6.94
C PRO A 117 6.14 25.41 -8.27
N HIS A 118 6.30 24.32 -9.03
CA HIS A 118 6.93 24.33 -10.35
C HIS A 118 5.94 23.80 -11.40
N PRO A 119 5.83 24.41 -12.60
CA PRO A 119 4.82 24.04 -13.59
C PRO A 119 4.93 22.58 -14.10
N ASN A 120 6.12 21.98 -14.00
CA ASN A 120 6.38 20.59 -14.43
C ASN A 120 6.33 19.56 -13.28
N ILE A 121 5.88 19.96 -12.08
CA ILE A 121 5.73 19.06 -10.92
C ILE A 121 4.28 19.12 -10.47
N ALA A 122 3.70 17.96 -10.17
CA ALA A 122 2.32 17.88 -9.69
C ALA A 122 2.16 18.66 -8.37
N LEU A 123 1.07 19.42 -8.25
CA LEU A 123 0.77 20.17 -7.03
C LEU A 123 0.31 19.21 -5.94
N TYR A 124 1.03 19.22 -4.81
CA TYR A 124 0.59 18.53 -3.61
C TYR A 124 -0.55 19.28 -2.92
N LEU A 125 -1.68 18.60 -2.73
CA LEU A 125 -2.88 19.19 -2.11
C LEU A 125 -2.93 18.99 -0.58
N GLY A 126 -2.20 18.01 -0.04
CA GLY A 126 -2.23 17.65 1.37
C GLY A 126 -2.51 16.16 1.61
N LEU A 127 -2.52 15.78 2.88
CA LEU A 127 -2.99 14.47 3.34
C LEU A 127 -4.51 14.41 3.33
N TYR A 128 -5.05 13.34 2.77
CA TYR A 128 -6.48 13.06 2.72
C TYR A 128 -6.81 11.90 3.67
N ARG A 129 -7.99 11.99 4.30
CA ARG A 129 -8.46 11.05 5.32
C ARG A 129 -8.98 9.75 4.71
#